data_AF-A0A1C5MGJ0-F1
#
_entry.id   AF-A0A1C5MGJ0-F1
#
_cell.length_a   1.000
_cell.length_b   1.000
_cell.length_c   1.000
_cell.angle_alpha   90.00
_cell.angle_beta   90.00
_cell.angle_gamma   90.00
#
_symmetry.space_group_name_H-M   'P 1'
#
loop_
_entity.id
_entity.type
_entity.pdbx_description
1 polymer ?
#
loop_
_entity_poly.entity_id
_entity_poly.type
_entity_poly.pdbx_seq_one_letter_code
_entity_poly.pdbx_strand_id
1 'polypeptide(L)'
;MQTEIGKIASLLDNTKNRKPPLQKNLDTLSGQLSLLILIICFLVLILQLFVARENILNALMMTVALAVAAIPEALSSIVTIILSLST
;
A
#
# COMPACT_ATOMS: atom_id res chain seq x y z
N MET A 1 -4.29 -38.32 9.18
CA MET A 1 -3.00 -37.59 9.13
C MET A 1 -1.76 -38.47 9.34
N GLN A 2 -1.88 -39.79 9.57
CA GLN A 2 -0.74 -40.72 9.73
C GLN A 2 -0.46 -41.60 8.49
N THR A 3 -1.21 -41.43 7.40
CA THR A 3 -0.97 -42.16 6.15
C THR A 3 -0.08 -41.34 5.23
N GLU A 4 0.69 -42.00 4.38
CA GLU A 4 1.53 -41.34 3.37
C GLU A 4 0.70 -40.40 2.47
N ILE A 5 -0.55 -40.76 2.15
CA ILE A 5 -1.50 -39.89 1.44
C ILE A 5 -1.87 -38.66 2.27
N GLY A 6 -2.06 -38.81 3.58
CA GLY A 6 -2.29 -37.68 4.49
C GLY A 6 -1.08 -36.75 4.62
N LYS A 7 0.13 -37.30 4.49
CA LYS A 7 1.39 -36.55 4.48
C LYS A 7 1.55 -35.76 3.17
N ILE A 8 1.21 -36.37 2.03
CA ILE A 8 1.18 -35.71 0.72
C ILE A 8 0.08 -34.62 0.67
N ALA A 9 -1.11 -34.88 1.19
CA ALA A 9 -2.18 -33.89 1.30
C ALA A 9 -1.75 -32.68 2.16
N SER A 10 -1.06 -32.93 3.28
CA SER A 10 -0.52 -31.86 4.14
C SER A 10 0.59 -31.05 3.47
N LEU A 11 1.42 -31.69 2.63
CA LEU A 11 2.47 -31.02 1.84
C LEU A 11 1.87 -30.16 0.72
N LEU A 12 0.82 -30.63 0.06
CA LEU A 12 0.08 -29.87 -0.95
C LEU A 12 -0.66 -28.66 -0.35
N ASP A 13 -1.28 -28.83 0.81
CA ASP A 13 -1.99 -27.76 1.50
C ASP A 13 -1.05 -26.66 2.03
N ASN A 14 0.14 -27.04 2.51
CA ASN A 14 1.19 -26.09 2.91
C ASN A 14 1.76 -25.29 1.73
N THR A 15 1.77 -25.86 0.53
CA THR A 15 2.32 -25.19 -0.67
C THR A 15 1.40 -24.07 -1.18
N LYS A 16 0.09 -24.16 -0.91
CA LYS A 16 -0.93 -23.24 -1.42
C LYS A 16 -0.95 -21.87 -0.73
N ASN A 17 -0.33 -21.74 0.43
CA ASN A 17 -0.41 -20.53 1.28
C ASN A 17 0.68 -19.47 1.03
N ARG A 18 1.42 -19.55 -0.07
CA ARG A 18 2.36 -18.48 -0.43
C ARG A 18 1.64 -17.39 -1.21
N LYS A 19 1.52 -16.19 -0.62
CA LYS A 19 1.19 -14.97 -1.36
C LYS A 19 2.08 -14.88 -2.62
N PRO A 20 1.52 -14.53 -3.79
CA PRO A 20 2.30 -14.39 -5.01
C PRO A 20 3.50 -13.46 -4.79
N PRO A 21 4.69 -13.78 -5.31
CA PRO A 21 5.89 -12.95 -5.11
C PRO A 21 5.68 -11.51 -5.59
N LEU A 22 4.83 -11.29 -6.58
CA LEU A 22 4.46 -9.96 -7.07
C LEU A 22 3.72 -9.12 -6.01
N GLN A 23 2.79 -9.73 -5.28
CA GLN A 23 1.99 -9.07 -4.25
C GLN A 23 2.88 -8.61 -3.09
N LYS A 24 3.88 -9.41 -2.73
CA LYS A 24 4.86 -9.06 -1.70
C LYS A 24 5.72 -7.84 -2.07
N ASN A 25 6.15 -7.74 -3.33
CA ASN A 25 6.90 -6.57 -3.79
C ASN A 25 6.01 -5.33 -3.82
N LEU A 26 4.76 -5.46 -4.25
CA LEU A 26 3.82 -4.33 -4.32
C LEU A 26 3.41 -3.84 -2.92
N ASP A 27 3.27 -4.73 -1.93
CA ASP A 27 3.08 -4.37 -0.53
C ASP A 27 4.27 -3.55 0.02
N THR A 28 5.51 -3.90 -0.38
CA THR A 28 6.69 -3.12 0.02
C THR A 28 6.75 -1.75 -0.67
N LEU A 29 6.39 -1.68 -1.96
CA LEU A 29 6.35 -0.43 -2.70
C LEU A 29 5.27 0.50 -2.14
N SER A 30 4.06 -0.01 -1.90
CA SER A 30 2.95 0.77 -1.34
C SER A 30 3.28 1.30 0.06
N GLY A 31 3.93 0.48 0.90
CA GLY A 31 4.40 0.89 2.22
C GLY A 31 5.45 2.02 2.15
N GLN A 32 6.41 1.92 1.22
CA GLN A 32 7.42 2.96 1.02
C GLN A 32 6.82 4.26 0.50
N LEU A 33 5.92 4.20 -0.49
CA LEU A 33 5.21 5.39 -0.99
C LEU A 33 4.36 6.03 0.10
N SER A 34 3.63 5.24 0.90
CA SER A 34 2.81 5.76 2.00
C SER A 34 3.66 6.52 3.02
N LEU A 35 4.81 5.98 3.40
CA LEU A 35 5.74 6.65 4.32
C LEU A 35 6.25 7.98 3.73
N LEU A 36 6.62 7.99 2.45
CA LEU A 36 7.07 9.19 1.74
C LEU A 36 5.98 10.27 1.70
N ILE A 37 4.76 9.90 1.33
CA ILE A 37 3.60 10.81 1.25
C ILE A 37 3.30 11.42 2.62
N LEU A 38 3.38 10.61 3.69
CA LEU A 38 3.14 11.08 5.05
C LEU A 38 4.16 12.14 5.47
N ILE A 39 5.45 11.92 5.17
CA ILE A 39 6.52 12.90 5.41
C ILE A 39 6.25 14.20 4.64
N ILE A 40 5.88 14.11 3.37
CA ILE A 40 5.58 15.28 2.53
C ILE A 40 4.36 16.04 3.07
N CYS A 41 3.28 15.34 3.46
CA CYS A 41 2.10 15.96 4.05
C CYS A 41 2.43 16.71 5.34
N PHE A 42 3.27 16.12 6.20
CA PHE A 42 3.70 16.76 7.45
C PHE A 42 4.52 18.03 7.18
N LEU A 43 5.44 17.97 6.21
CA LEU A 43 6.21 19.12 5.75
C LEU A 43 5.30 20.23 5.22
N VAL A 44 4.36 19.90 4.33
CA VAL A 44 3.44 20.87 3.73
C VAL A 44 2.55 21.52 4.79
N LEU A 45 2.06 20.74 5.76
CA LEU A 45 1.24 21.27 6.86
C LEU A 45 2.03 22.26 7.73
N ILE A 46 3.28 21.94 8.08
CA ILE A 46 4.15 22.85 8.82
C ILE A 46 4.41 24.13 8.01
N LEU A 47 4.72 23.99 6.72
CA LEU A 47 4.97 25.14 5.85
C LEU A 47 3.74 26.05 5.73
N GLN A 48 2.54 25.48 5.59
CA GLN A 48 1.29 26.25 5.55
C GLN A 48 1.05 27.03 6.86
N LEU A 49 1.31 26.40 8.01
CA LEU A 49 1.09 27.04 9.31
C LEU A 49 2.14 28.12 9.64
N PHE A 50 3.42 27.85 9.36
CA PHE A 50 4.52 28.75 9.76
C PHE A 50 4.88 29.80 8.69
N VAL A 51 4.83 29.45 7.41
CA VAL A 51 5.26 30.34 6.32
C VAL A 51 4.08 31.14 5.77
N ALA A 52 2.99 30.46 5.42
CA ALA A 52 1.83 31.13 4.83
C ALA A 52 0.95 31.84 5.87
N ARG A 53 1.07 31.49 7.17
CA ARG A 53 0.20 31.96 8.28
C ARG A 53 -1.29 31.86 7.92
N GLU A 54 -1.64 30.84 7.13
CA GLU A 54 -3.01 30.52 6.77
C GLU A 54 -3.79 30.08 8.04
N ASN A 55 -5.11 30.26 8.01
CA ASN A 55 -5.96 29.74 9.08
C ASN A 55 -5.77 28.22 9.20
N ILE A 56 -5.75 27.71 10.44
CA ILE A 56 -5.57 26.28 10.74
C ILE A 56 -6.48 25.39 9.89
N LEU A 57 -7.73 25.84 9.67
CA LEU A 57 -8.73 25.10 8.90
C LEU A 57 -8.38 25.00 7.41
N ASN A 58 -7.89 26.08 6.80
CA ASN A 58 -7.50 26.09 5.39
C ASN A 58 -6.25 25.24 5.15
N ALA A 59 -5.25 25.39 6.01
CA ALA A 59 -4.02 24.60 5.97
C ALA A 59 -4.32 23.09 6.08
N LEU A 60 -5.25 22.71 6.98
CA LEU A 60 -5.69 21.33 7.13
C LEU A 60 -6.46 20.84 5.90
N MET A 61 -7.41 21.61 5.37
CA MET A 61 -8.15 21.22 4.15
C MET A 61 -7.23 20.99 2.97
N MET A 62 -6.25 21.87 2.74
CA MET A 62 -5.30 21.70 1.64
C MET A 62 -4.36 20.51 1.85
N THR A 63 -3.88 20.30 3.08
CA THR A 63 -3.02 19.15 3.38
C THR A 63 -3.78 17.84 3.17
N VAL A 64 -5.03 17.75 3.64
CA VAL A 64 -5.86 16.55 3.43
C VAL A 64 -6.16 16.35 1.95
N ALA A 65 -6.45 17.41 1.19
CA ALA A 65 -6.66 17.32 -0.25
C ALA A 65 -5.42 16.78 -0.98
N LEU A 66 -4.22 17.26 -0.61
CA LEU A 66 -2.95 16.76 -1.13
C LEU A 66 -2.73 15.28 -0.76
N ALA A 67 -3.00 14.91 0.49
CA ALA A 67 -2.87 13.55 0.97
C ALA A 67 -3.77 12.58 0.19
N VAL A 68 -5.03 12.96 -0.04
CA VAL A 68 -6.00 12.19 -0.83
C VAL A 68 -5.56 12.08 -2.29
N ALA A 69 -5.10 13.16 -2.90
CA ALA A 69 -4.59 13.16 -4.27
C ALA A 69 -3.35 12.26 -4.46
N ALA A 70 -2.58 12.03 -3.39
CA ALA A 70 -1.40 11.19 -3.40
C ALA A 70 -1.67 9.71 -3.08
N ILE A 71 -2.90 9.32 -2.70
CA ILE A 71 -3.23 7.93 -2.39
C ILE A 71 -2.95 7.06 -3.64
N PRO A 72 -2.13 5.99 -3.53
CA PRO A 72 -1.79 5.15 -4.66
C PRO A 72 -2.94 4.15 -4.99
N GLU A 73 -4.15 4.66 -5.20
CA GLU A 73 -5.34 3.85 -5.54
C GLU A 73 -5.13 3.04 -6.82
N ALA A 74 -4.41 3.62 -7.79
CA ALA A 74 -4.09 2.97 -9.06
C ALA A 74 -3.24 1.70 -8.88
N LEU A 75 -2.42 1.61 -7.83
CA LEU A 75 -1.47 0.52 -7.65
C LEU A 75 -2.20 -0.82 -7.48
N SER A 76 -3.25 -0.87 -6.65
CA SER A 76 -4.02 -2.11 -6.39
C SER A 76 -4.77 -2.61 -7.63
N SER A 77 -5.26 -1.69 -8.47
CA SER A 77 -5.93 -2.02 -9.72
C SER A 77 -4.94 -2.60 -10.75
N ILE A 78 -3.77 -1.96 -10.88
CA ILE A 78 -2.69 -2.41 -11.77
C ILE A 78 -2.17 -3.81 -11.37
N VAL A 79 -2.02 -4.10 -10.06
CA VAL A 79 -1.61 -5.43 -9.59
C VAL A 79 -2.57 -6.52 -10.08
N THR A 80 -3.87 -6.26 -9.96
CA THR A 80 -4.93 -7.21 -10.35
C THR A 80 -4.90 -7.46 -11.85
N ILE A 81 -4.72 -6.41 -12.65
CA ILE A 81 -4.59 -6.51 -14.11
C ILE A 81 -3.36 -7.35 -14.47
N ILE A 82 -2.19 -7.05 -13.89
CA ILE A 82 -0.95 -7.78 -14.18
C ILE A 82 -1.09 -9.26 -13.79
N LEU A 83 -1.67 -9.56 -12.61
CA LEU A 83 -1.92 -10.94 -12.18
C LEU A 83 -2.91 -11.66 -13.09
N SER A 84 -3.95 -10.99 -13.57
CA SER A 84 -4.91 -11.57 -14.52
C SER A 84 -4.33 -11.81 -15.91
N LEU A 85 -3.32 -11.03 -16.30
CA LEU A 85 -2.59 -11.22 -17.56
C LEU A 85 -1.52 -12.32 -17.45
N SER A 86 -1.06 -12.62 -16.24
CA SER A 86 -0.02 -13.62 -15.96
C SER A 86 -0.54 -14.96 -15.41
N THR A 87 -1.86 -15.08 -15.19
CA THR A 87 -2.61 -16.34 -14.97
C THR A 87 -3.29 -16.76 -16.25
#